data_AF-A0A914XG33-F1
#
_entry.id   AF-A0A914XG33-F1
#
_cell.length_a   1.000
_cell.length_b   1.000
_cell.length_c   1.000
_cell.angle_alpha   90.00
_cell.angle_beta   90.00
_cell.angle_gamma   90.00
#
_symmetry.space_group_name_H-M   'P 1'
#
loop_
_entity.id
_entity.type
_entity.pdbx_description
1 polymer ?
#
loop_
_entity_poly.entity_id
_entity_poly.type
_entity_poly.pdbx_seq_one_letter_code
_entity_poly.pdbx_strand_id
1 'polypeptide(L)'
;MDGFSTDMLWMPGVKLYLGLIRMLQDLFPDSIRKIYVIRAPSAVQVAYNMVHPILAKQTQQKVEFLGSDWKEKLQEVISPDVLFEHWGGTRSAPTPFGHIRMGGKVPKELHYNAKNNPEEPISKSLTTLSVPARSSQKVTVKVNKAGSPLKWFFRVTSGDISFSVVHSEGKVMRPALRLTTEWVPEWDELTCDLVGEYHLVFDNTHGKLWSKEIKYRLQVIAPKA
;
A
#
# COMPACT_ATOMS: atom_id res chain seq x y z
N MET A 1 -1.10 9.87 18.59
CA MET A 1 -0.20 8.75 18.29
C MET A 1 0.03 7.96 19.58
N ASP A 2 -1.05 7.68 20.32
CA ASP A 2 -0.94 7.01 21.62
C ASP A 2 -0.43 5.59 21.43
N GLY A 3 0.44 5.15 22.34
CA GLY A 3 1.00 3.81 22.31
C GLY A 3 2.00 3.57 21.18
N PHE A 4 2.34 4.59 20.37
CA PHE A 4 3.36 4.45 19.34
C PHE A 4 4.74 4.23 19.98
N SER A 5 5.41 3.14 19.61
CA SER A 5 6.75 2.79 20.07
C SER A 5 7.68 2.47 18.90
N THR A 6 8.98 2.45 19.15
CA THR A 6 9.99 2.06 18.16
C THR A 6 9.85 0.61 17.69
N ASP A 7 9.23 -0.27 18.49
CA ASP A 7 8.96 -1.66 18.09
C ASP A 7 7.98 -1.74 16.91
N MET A 8 7.18 -0.69 16.70
CA MET A 8 6.28 -0.56 15.55
C MET A 8 7.02 -0.16 14.27
N LEU A 9 8.30 0.24 14.34
CA LEU A 9 9.12 0.64 13.18
C LEU A 9 9.78 -0.56 12.48
N TRP A 10 8.99 -1.59 12.20
CA TRP A 10 9.45 -2.71 11.39
C TRP A 10 9.71 -2.26 9.95
N MET A 11 10.96 -2.42 9.48
CA MET A 11 11.46 -1.78 8.25
C MET A 11 10.67 -2.10 6.97
N PRO A 12 10.20 -3.33 6.71
CA PRO A 12 9.31 -3.61 5.58
C PRO A 12 8.01 -2.80 5.63
N GLY A 13 7.38 -2.69 6.81
CA GLY A 13 6.21 -1.84 7.01
C GLY A 13 6.52 -0.36 6.78
N VAL A 14 7.64 0.14 7.31
CA VAL A 14 8.08 1.53 7.09
C VAL A 14 8.25 1.81 5.59
N LYS A 15 8.96 0.95 4.85
CA LYS A 15 9.17 1.11 3.40
C LYS A 15 7.85 1.13 2.62
N LEU A 16 6.88 0.31 3.02
CA LEU A 16 5.54 0.30 2.42
C LEU A 16 4.84 1.65 2.63
N TYR A 17 4.78 2.16 3.85
CA TYR A 17 4.17 3.46 4.14
C TYR A 17 4.88 4.61 3.42
N LEU A 18 6.21 4.60 3.37
CA LEU A 18 6.99 5.59 2.63
C LEU A 18 6.68 5.56 1.12
N GLY A 19 6.52 4.38 0.54
CA GLY A 19 6.09 4.20 -0.85
C GLY A 19 4.67 4.74 -1.09
N LEU A 20 3.74 4.43 -0.19
CA LEU A 20 2.36 4.92 -0.27
C LEU A 20 2.28 6.45 -0.16
N ILE A 21 3.01 7.06 0.79
CA ILE A 21 3.07 8.51 0.96
C ILE A 21 3.59 9.20 -0.31
N ARG A 22 4.62 8.62 -0.95
CA ARG A 22 5.13 9.15 -2.22
C ARG A 22 4.06 9.07 -3.32
N MET A 23 3.44 7.91 -3.49
CA MET A 23 2.37 7.72 -4.46
C MET A 23 1.20 8.68 -4.27
N LEU A 24 0.73 8.86 -3.03
CA LEU A 24 -0.39 9.76 -2.75
C LEU A 24 -0.08 11.22 -3.11
N GLN A 25 1.16 11.65 -2.91
CA GLN A 25 1.58 13.00 -3.29
C GLN A 25 1.68 13.17 -4.81
N ASP A 26 2.11 12.14 -5.53
CA ASP A 26 2.19 12.16 -7.00
C ASP A 26 0.79 12.14 -7.64
N LEU A 27 -0.16 11.38 -7.06
CA LEU A 27 -1.53 11.25 -7.57
C LEU A 27 -2.46 12.40 -7.15
N PHE A 28 -2.25 12.95 -5.96
CA PHE A 28 -3.11 13.97 -5.36
C PHE A 28 -2.29 15.17 -4.89
N PRO A 29 -1.59 15.86 -5.81
CA PRO A 29 -0.81 17.04 -5.45
C PRO A 29 -1.71 18.09 -4.78
N ASP A 30 -1.16 18.75 -3.76
CA ASP A 30 -1.79 19.86 -3.01
C ASP A 30 -3.17 19.60 -2.39
N SER A 31 -3.60 18.33 -2.31
CA SER A 31 -4.91 17.96 -1.72
C SER A 31 -4.94 18.04 -0.18
N ILE A 32 -3.77 18.06 0.46
CA ILE A 32 -3.65 18.15 1.92
C ILE A 32 -3.74 19.62 2.34
N ARG A 33 -4.63 19.94 3.29
CA ARG A 33 -4.73 21.28 3.89
C ARG A 33 -3.84 21.44 5.13
N LYS A 34 -3.98 20.53 6.10
CA LYS A 34 -3.19 20.47 7.35
C LYS A 34 -3.07 19.02 7.83
N ILE A 35 -1.98 18.71 8.53
CA ILE A 35 -1.74 17.43 9.21
C ILE A 35 -1.43 17.73 10.68
N TYR A 36 -2.35 17.39 11.57
CA TYR A 36 -2.15 17.54 13.01
C TYR A 36 -1.67 16.22 13.62
N VAL A 37 -0.46 16.24 14.18
CA VAL A 37 0.11 15.12 14.93
C VAL A 37 -0.17 15.34 16.40
N ILE A 38 -1.20 14.66 16.91
CA ILE A 38 -1.63 14.76 18.31
C ILE A 38 -1.00 13.65 19.14
N ARG A 39 -0.78 13.91 20.43
CA ARG A 39 -0.32 12.92 21.42
C ARG A 39 0.88 12.12 20.89
N ALA A 40 1.97 12.84 20.63
CA ALA A 40 3.16 12.33 19.96
C ALA A 40 4.27 12.03 20.99
N PRO A 41 4.45 10.77 21.42
CA PRO A 41 5.62 10.42 22.22
C PRO A 41 6.91 10.59 21.40
N SER A 42 8.07 10.60 22.08
CA SER A 42 9.39 10.80 21.44
C SER A 42 9.66 9.85 20.26
N ALA A 43 9.14 8.62 20.31
CA ALA A 43 9.24 7.65 19.21
C ALA A 43 8.62 8.16 17.90
N VAL A 44 7.59 9.02 17.95
CA VAL A 44 6.99 9.61 16.75
C VAL A 44 7.98 10.52 16.03
N GLN A 45 8.87 11.20 16.76
CA GLN A 45 9.90 12.03 16.13
C GLN A 45 10.87 11.19 15.28
N VAL A 46 11.20 9.99 15.76
CA VAL A 46 12.02 9.03 15.00
C VAL A 46 11.32 8.64 13.68
N ALA A 47 10.03 8.32 13.75
CA ALA A 47 9.23 8.00 12.58
C ALA A 47 9.12 9.20 11.62
N TYR A 48 8.89 10.40 12.15
CA TYR A 48 8.80 11.62 11.36
C TYR A 48 10.11 11.93 10.65
N ASN A 49 11.26 11.72 11.27
CA ASN A 49 12.56 11.90 10.63
C ASN A 49 12.78 10.96 9.43
N MET A 50 12.12 9.79 9.41
CA MET A 50 12.13 8.88 8.26
C MET A 50 11.19 9.35 7.14
N VAL A 51 10.04 9.93 7.49
CA VAL A 51 9.01 10.39 6.55
C VAL A 51 9.34 11.76 5.95
N HIS A 52 9.88 12.66 6.75
CA HIS A 52 10.09 14.07 6.41
C HIS A 52 10.83 14.28 5.07
N PRO A 53 11.94 13.59 4.77
CA PRO A 53 12.65 13.76 3.50
C PRO A 53 11.85 13.38 2.24
N ILE A 54 10.76 12.62 2.40
CA ILE A 54 9.91 12.13 1.30
C ILE A 54 8.67 13.00 1.11
N LEU A 55 8.33 13.83 2.10
CA LEU A 55 7.24 14.79 1.97
C LEU A 55 7.66 15.94 1.04
N ALA A 56 6.75 16.35 0.15
CA ALA A 56 6.89 17.56 -0.63
C ALA A 56 7.04 18.77 0.30
N LYS A 57 7.81 19.79 -0.11
CA LYS A 57 8.06 20.99 0.71
C LYS A 57 6.79 21.63 1.23
N GLN A 58 5.76 21.72 0.39
CA GLN A 58 4.45 22.26 0.79
C GLN A 58 3.77 21.39 1.86
N THR A 59 3.84 20.06 1.74
CA THR A 59 3.29 19.12 2.73
C THR A 59 4.03 19.21 4.06
N GLN A 60 5.36 19.36 4.04
CA GLN A 60 6.16 19.54 5.25
C GLN A 60 5.70 20.76 6.07
N GLN A 61 5.40 21.88 5.42
CA GLN A 61 4.89 23.10 6.06
C GLN A 61 3.47 22.95 6.64
N LYS A 62 2.74 21.91 6.23
CA LYS A 62 1.38 21.60 6.68
C LYS A 62 1.37 20.64 7.88
N VAL A 63 2.51 20.07 8.27
CA VAL A 63 2.61 19.20 9.46
C VAL A 63 2.76 20.05 10.72
N GLU A 64 1.94 19.77 11.72
CA GLU A 64 1.94 20.48 12.99
C GLU A 64 1.82 19.50 14.15
N PHE A 65 2.77 19.55 15.08
CA PHE A 65 2.76 18.73 16.29
C PHE A 65 2.05 19.49 17.40
N LEU A 66 0.94 18.94 17.89
CA LEU A 66 0.14 19.57 18.93
C LEU A 66 0.55 19.04 20.32
N GLY A 67 0.54 19.95 21.29
CA GLY A 67 0.91 19.69 22.68
C GLY A 67 -0.23 19.06 23.48
N SER A 68 -0.26 19.32 24.79
CA SER A 68 -1.31 18.84 25.70
C SER A 68 -2.68 19.44 25.38
N ASP A 69 -2.71 20.63 24.79
CA ASP A 69 -3.87 21.42 24.36
C ASP A 69 -4.41 21.01 22.97
N TRP A 70 -4.08 19.80 22.52
CA TRP A 70 -4.41 19.34 21.17
C TRP A 70 -5.92 19.28 20.91
N LYS A 71 -6.78 19.09 21.93
CA LYS A 71 -8.24 19.06 21.74
C LYS A 71 -8.77 20.44 21.41
N GLU A 72 -8.35 21.43 22.19
CA GLU A 72 -8.69 22.85 22.02
C GLU A 72 -8.23 23.32 20.64
N LYS A 73 -7.00 22.97 20.26
CA LYS A 73 -6.45 23.29 18.93
C LYS A 73 -7.18 22.65 17.77
N LEU A 74 -7.69 21.42 17.93
CA LEU A 74 -8.53 20.81 16.90
C LEU A 74 -9.89 21.52 16.78
N GLN A 75 -10.49 21.95 17.90
CA GLN A 75 -11.78 22.67 17.88
C GLN A 75 -11.68 24.06 17.26
N GLU A 76 -10.51 24.72 17.31
CA GLU A 76 -10.27 26.00 16.63
C GLU A 76 -10.45 25.90 15.10
N VAL A 77 -10.28 24.70 14.53
CA VAL A 77 -10.26 24.48 13.07
C VAL A 77 -11.31 23.48 12.57
N ILE A 78 -11.86 22.66 13.44
CA ILE A 78 -12.90 21.66 13.14
C ILE A 78 -14.07 21.91 14.09
N SER A 79 -15.27 22.09 13.52
CA SER A 79 -16.47 22.34 14.32
C SER A 79 -16.72 21.19 15.32
N PRO A 80 -17.02 21.46 16.60
CA PRO A 80 -17.20 20.42 17.60
C PRO A 80 -18.27 19.38 17.23
N ASP A 81 -19.35 19.77 16.55
CA ASP A 81 -20.47 18.90 16.17
C ASP A 81 -20.11 17.85 15.11
N VAL A 82 -19.00 18.01 14.39
CA VAL A 82 -18.52 17.02 13.41
C VAL A 82 -17.38 16.13 13.92
N LEU A 83 -16.76 16.51 15.03
CA LEU A 83 -15.65 15.81 15.67
C LEU A 83 -16.17 14.83 16.74
N PHE A 84 -15.67 13.60 16.79
CA PHE A 84 -16.12 12.65 17.81
C PHE A 84 -15.57 12.98 19.21
N GLU A 85 -16.28 12.55 20.24
CA GLU A 85 -15.97 12.80 21.65
C GLU A 85 -14.52 12.43 22.02
N HIS A 86 -14.00 11.32 21.50
CA HIS A 86 -12.62 10.90 21.78
C HIS A 86 -11.58 11.96 21.36
N TRP A 87 -11.84 12.71 20.29
CA TRP A 87 -10.97 13.78 19.79
C TRP A 87 -11.38 15.18 20.28
N GLY A 88 -12.32 15.26 21.24
CA GLY A 88 -12.73 16.52 21.86
C GLY A 88 -13.94 17.20 21.22
N GLY A 89 -14.67 16.57 20.31
CA GLY A 89 -15.91 17.14 19.79
C GLY A 89 -17.16 16.73 20.57
N THR A 90 -18.31 17.05 20.00
CA THR A 90 -19.66 16.77 20.53
C THR A 90 -20.50 15.90 19.59
N ARG A 91 -19.89 15.36 18.52
CA ARG A 91 -20.59 14.48 17.59
C ARG A 91 -21.02 13.20 18.27
N SER A 92 -22.33 13.01 18.39
CA SER A 92 -22.92 11.77 18.91
C SER A 92 -22.65 10.59 17.98
N ALA A 93 -22.23 9.47 18.55
CA ALA A 93 -22.09 8.20 17.86
C ALA A 93 -22.19 7.03 18.85
N PRO A 94 -22.46 5.79 18.37
CA PRO A 94 -22.54 4.61 19.25
C PRO A 94 -21.24 4.30 20.02
N THR A 95 -20.10 4.81 19.56
CA THR A 95 -18.81 4.67 20.25
C THR A 95 -18.11 6.04 20.31
N PRO A 96 -17.18 6.26 21.26
CA PRO A 96 -16.41 7.51 21.34
C PRO A 96 -15.57 7.81 20.08
N PHE A 97 -15.34 6.80 19.24
CA PHE A 97 -14.56 6.90 17.99
C PHE A 97 -15.45 6.98 16.74
N GLY A 98 -16.78 6.89 16.92
CA GLY A 98 -17.74 6.80 15.83
C GLY A 98 -17.45 5.63 14.90
N HIS A 99 -17.15 5.95 13.63
CA HIS A 99 -16.85 4.98 12.58
C HIS A 99 -15.34 4.78 12.35
N ILE A 100 -14.48 5.46 13.11
CA ILE A 100 -13.03 5.35 12.95
C ILE A 100 -12.56 4.05 13.59
N ARG A 101 -11.85 3.24 12.80
CA ARG A 101 -11.28 1.97 13.25
C ARG A 101 -9.97 2.22 13.99
N MET A 102 -9.91 1.85 15.26
CA MET A 102 -8.72 2.04 16.11
C MET A 102 -7.66 0.94 15.93
N GLY A 103 -7.87 0.01 15.00
CA GLY A 103 -6.98 -1.14 14.80
C GLY A 103 -7.07 -2.15 15.94
N GLY A 104 -5.99 -2.89 16.16
CA GLY A 104 -5.90 -3.94 17.19
C GLY A 104 -4.94 -5.04 16.77
N LYS A 105 -4.76 -6.04 17.65
CA LYS A 105 -4.04 -7.26 17.27
C LYS A 105 -4.87 -8.00 16.23
N VAL A 106 -4.25 -8.37 15.11
CA VAL A 106 -4.90 -9.20 14.10
C VAL A 106 -5.17 -10.58 14.72
N PRO A 107 -6.43 -11.06 14.72
CA PRO A 107 -6.74 -12.41 15.18
C PRO A 107 -5.97 -13.47 14.40
N LYS A 108 -5.49 -14.51 15.08
CA LYS A 108 -4.60 -15.54 14.49
C LYS A 108 -5.28 -16.31 13.36
N GLU A 109 -6.58 -16.49 13.47
CA GLU A 109 -7.45 -17.12 12.47
C GLU A 109 -7.53 -16.32 11.16
N LEU A 110 -7.25 -15.02 11.19
CA LEU A 110 -7.16 -14.17 9.99
C LEU A 110 -5.75 -14.14 9.40
N HIS A 111 -4.76 -14.76 10.05
CA HIS A 111 -3.43 -14.86 9.47
C HIS A 111 -3.47 -15.71 8.21
N TYR A 112 -2.65 -15.33 7.24
CA TYR A 112 -2.55 -16.05 5.98
C TYR A 112 -2.20 -17.52 6.22
N ASN A 113 -2.99 -18.41 5.61
CA ASN A 113 -2.74 -19.83 5.58
C ASN A 113 -2.89 -20.33 4.15
N ALA A 114 -1.78 -20.78 3.56
CA ALA A 114 -1.74 -21.31 2.20
C ALA A 114 -2.77 -22.42 1.94
N LYS A 115 -3.08 -23.25 2.96
CA LYS A 115 -4.07 -24.34 2.83
C LYS A 115 -5.50 -23.84 2.64
N ASN A 116 -5.78 -22.61 3.08
CA ASN A 116 -7.10 -22.00 3.04
C ASN A 116 -7.24 -21.02 1.87
N ASN A 117 -6.18 -20.77 1.10
CA ASN A 117 -6.22 -19.86 -0.04
C ASN A 117 -6.54 -20.63 -1.32
N PRO A 118 -7.73 -20.47 -1.94
CA PRO A 118 -8.08 -21.16 -3.17
C PRO A 118 -7.23 -20.70 -4.38
N GLU A 119 -6.63 -19.51 -4.31
CA GLU A 119 -5.73 -18.97 -5.34
C GLU A 119 -4.29 -19.48 -5.15
N GLU A 120 -3.99 -20.19 -4.04
CA GLU A 120 -2.70 -20.85 -3.84
C GLU A 120 -2.49 -21.96 -4.89
N PRO A 121 -1.40 -21.93 -5.67
CA PRO A 121 -1.15 -22.98 -6.65
C PRO A 121 -0.89 -24.34 -5.99
N ILE A 122 -1.68 -25.35 -6.36
CA ILE A 122 -1.69 -26.70 -5.75
C ILE A 122 -0.33 -27.45 -5.86
N SER A 123 0.54 -27.11 -6.83
CA SER A 123 1.95 -27.55 -6.86
C SER A 123 2.78 -26.73 -7.86
N LYS A 124 4.12 -26.93 -7.84
CA LYS A 124 5.31 -26.40 -8.59
C LYS A 124 5.18 -25.61 -9.92
N SER A 125 3.99 -25.36 -10.45
CA SER A 125 3.66 -24.58 -11.66
C SER A 125 4.03 -23.08 -11.64
N LEU A 126 4.70 -22.60 -10.58
CA LEU A 126 5.18 -21.23 -10.55
C LEU A 126 6.39 -21.10 -11.46
N THR A 127 6.34 -20.13 -12.37
CA THR A 127 7.51 -19.73 -13.16
C THR A 127 8.38 -18.80 -12.33
N THR A 128 9.69 -18.94 -12.48
CA THR A 128 10.66 -18.08 -11.78
C THR A 128 11.17 -17.00 -12.73
N LEU A 129 11.15 -15.76 -12.26
CA LEU A 129 11.72 -14.59 -12.92
C LEU A 129 12.76 -13.95 -11.98
N SER A 130 13.97 -13.73 -12.48
CA SER A 130 14.99 -12.96 -11.76
C SER A 130 15.00 -11.52 -12.26
N VAL A 131 14.81 -10.56 -11.36
CA VAL A 131 14.84 -9.12 -11.63
C VAL A 131 16.11 -8.53 -11.01
N PRO A 132 17.16 -8.23 -11.80
CA PRO A 132 18.41 -7.67 -11.28
C PRO A 132 18.20 -6.37 -10.50
N ALA A 133 19.15 -6.04 -9.62
CA ALA A 133 19.19 -4.73 -8.97
C ALA A 133 19.25 -3.61 -10.03
N ARG A 134 18.57 -2.49 -9.77
CA ARG A 134 18.52 -1.32 -10.67
C ARG A 134 17.88 -1.61 -12.04
N SER A 135 17.05 -2.65 -12.13
CA SER A 135 16.43 -3.09 -13.39
C SER A 135 14.96 -3.43 -13.20
N SER A 136 14.24 -3.59 -14.30
CA SER A 136 12.88 -4.08 -14.34
C SER A 136 12.74 -5.18 -15.40
N GLN A 137 11.77 -6.07 -15.19
CA GLN A 137 11.43 -7.14 -16.11
C GLN A 137 9.92 -7.13 -16.34
N LYS A 138 9.49 -7.47 -17.55
CA LYS A 138 8.07 -7.56 -17.90
C LYS A 138 7.70 -8.96 -18.36
N VAL A 139 6.55 -9.44 -17.92
CA VAL A 139 5.91 -10.65 -18.44
C VAL A 139 4.73 -10.22 -19.29
N THR A 140 4.74 -10.57 -20.56
CA THR A 140 3.69 -10.19 -21.52
C THR A 140 2.63 -11.27 -21.64
N VAL A 141 1.37 -10.86 -21.59
CA VAL A 141 0.21 -11.72 -21.79
C VAL A 141 -0.66 -11.14 -22.90
N LYS A 142 -1.06 -11.99 -23.86
CA LYS A 142 -1.95 -11.61 -24.96
C LYS A 142 -3.40 -11.86 -24.57
N VAL A 143 -4.22 -10.82 -24.64
CA VAL A 143 -5.67 -10.90 -24.44
C VAL A 143 -6.36 -10.70 -25.77
N ASN A 144 -7.09 -11.71 -26.23
CA ASN A 144 -7.73 -11.72 -27.55
C ASN A 144 -9.21 -11.34 -27.52
N LYS A 145 -9.81 -11.24 -26.33
CA LYS A 145 -11.22 -10.88 -26.16
C LYS A 145 -11.35 -9.84 -25.06
N ALA A 146 -12.01 -8.72 -25.36
CA ALA A 146 -12.37 -7.73 -24.35
C ALA A 146 -13.27 -8.37 -23.27
N GLY A 147 -13.15 -7.89 -22.04
CA GLY A 147 -13.83 -8.44 -20.87
C GLY A 147 -13.19 -9.70 -20.28
N SER A 148 -12.05 -10.18 -20.82
CA SER A 148 -11.34 -11.34 -20.28
C SER A 148 -10.71 -11.00 -18.92
N PRO A 149 -10.94 -11.80 -17.86
CA PRO A 149 -10.20 -11.63 -16.61
C PRO A 149 -8.73 -12.05 -16.78
N LEU A 150 -7.80 -11.17 -16.41
CA LEU A 150 -6.38 -11.45 -16.23
C LEU A 150 -6.10 -11.60 -14.73
N LYS A 151 -5.75 -12.82 -14.31
CA LYS A 151 -5.37 -13.14 -12.94
C LYS A 151 -3.86 -13.25 -12.81
N TRP A 152 -3.33 -12.82 -11.66
CA TRP A 152 -1.95 -13.08 -11.28
C TRP A 152 -1.87 -13.60 -9.85
N PHE A 153 -0.82 -14.36 -9.62
CA PHE A 153 -0.34 -14.77 -8.32
C PHE A 153 1.18 -14.66 -8.33
N PHE A 154 1.81 -14.07 -7.32
CA PHE A 154 3.26 -14.13 -7.17
C PHE A 154 3.77 -14.03 -5.73
N ARG A 155 5.01 -14.49 -5.57
CA ARG A 155 5.85 -14.27 -4.39
C ARG A 155 7.21 -13.75 -4.80
N VAL A 156 7.70 -12.77 -4.05
CA VAL A 156 9.09 -12.34 -3.99
C VAL A 156 9.80 -13.19 -2.95
N THR A 157 10.89 -13.85 -3.33
CA THR A 157 11.66 -14.70 -2.40
C THR A 157 12.27 -13.89 -1.25
N SER A 158 12.59 -12.60 -1.46
CA SER A 158 13.02 -11.72 -0.38
C SER A 158 12.82 -10.22 -0.65
N GLY A 159 12.43 -9.50 0.41
CA GLY A 159 12.22 -8.04 0.37
C GLY A 159 11.02 -7.62 -0.46
N ASP A 160 11.14 -6.47 -1.12
CA ASP A 160 10.04 -5.84 -1.85
C ASP A 160 10.33 -5.74 -3.36
N ILE A 161 9.27 -5.64 -4.15
CA ILE A 161 9.28 -5.39 -5.60
C ILE A 161 8.23 -4.34 -5.93
N SER A 162 8.47 -3.48 -6.91
CA SER A 162 7.43 -2.63 -7.47
C SER A 162 6.69 -3.41 -8.58
N PHE A 163 5.37 -3.45 -8.52
CA PHE A 163 4.54 -4.22 -9.46
C PHE A 163 3.47 -3.33 -10.09
N SER A 164 3.34 -3.39 -11.42
CA SER A 164 2.31 -2.69 -12.19
C SER A 164 1.81 -3.55 -13.34
N VAL A 165 0.65 -3.16 -13.89
CA VAL A 165 0.12 -3.75 -15.12
C VAL A 165 -0.15 -2.62 -16.11
N VAL A 166 0.41 -2.73 -17.30
CA VAL A 166 0.31 -1.71 -18.36
C VAL A 166 -0.10 -2.39 -19.66
N HIS A 167 -1.05 -1.80 -20.40
CA HIS A 167 -1.42 -2.27 -21.73
C HIS A 167 -0.43 -1.75 -22.78
N SER A 168 -0.30 -2.43 -23.92
CA SER A 168 0.62 -2.08 -25.01
C SER A 168 0.42 -0.68 -25.59
N GLU A 169 -0.77 -0.09 -25.45
CA GLU A 169 -1.05 1.31 -25.83
C GLU A 169 -0.57 2.34 -24.80
N GLY A 170 0.14 1.89 -23.75
CA GLY A 170 0.65 2.75 -22.68
C GLY A 170 -0.36 3.04 -21.57
N LYS A 171 -1.57 2.45 -21.63
CA LYS A 171 -2.58 2.62 -20.58
C LYS A 171 -2.18 1.87 -19.32
N VAL A 172 -2.09 2.59 -18.20
CA VAL A 172 -1.85 1.99 -16.87
C VAL A 172 -3.14 1.32 -16.40
N MET A 173 -3.10 0.00 -16.24
CA MET A 173 -4.22 -0.82 -15.78
C MET A 173 -4.16 -1.03 -14.27
N ARG A 174 -2.93 -1.14 -13.72
CA ARG A 174 -2.63 -1.12 -12.29
C ARG A 174 -1.40 -0.24 -12.07
N PRO A 175 -1.45 0.79 -11.21
CA PRO A 175 -0.30 1.64 -10.94
C PRO A 175 0.81 0.84 -10.25
N ALA A 176 2.04 1.34 -10.38
CA ALA A 176 3.21 0.72 -9.76
C ALA A 176 3.14 0.84 -8.23
N LEU A 177 2.87 -0.28 -7.57
CA LEU A 177 2.84 -0.38 -6.11
C LEU A 177 4.05 -1.17 -5.63
N ARG A 178 4.72 -0.65 -4.60
CA ARG A 178 5.82 -1.36 -3.94
C ARG A 178 5.26 -2.33 -2.92
N LEU A 179 5.44 -3.62 -3.16
CA LEU A 179 4.83 -4.72 -2.41
C LEU A 179 5.90 -5.61 -1.80
N THR A 180 5.61 -6.14 -0.62
CA THR A 180 6.31 -7.29 -0.02
C THR A 180 5.34 -8.46 0.01
N THR A 181 5.84 -9.66 -0.27
CA THR A 181 5.04 -10.90 -0.18
C THR A 181 5.56 -11.84 0.91
N GLU A 182 6.26 -11.30 1.90
CA GLU A 182 6.91 -12.06 2.97
C GLU A 182 5.91 -12.90 3.77
N TRP A 183 4.73 -12.35 4.05
CA TRP A 183 3.69 -13.02 4.84
C TRP A 183 2.51 -13.52 4.01
N VAL A 184 2.19 -12.80 2.94
CA VAL A 184 1.00 -13.01 2.11
C VAL A 184 1.45 -12.88 0.66
N PRO A 185 1.17 -13.85 -0.23
CA PRO A 185 1.44 -13.66 -1.65
C PRO A 185 0.64 -12.48 -2.20
N GLU A 186 1.06 -11.95 -3.34
CA GLU A 186 0.22 -11.02 -4.09
C GLU A 186 -0.63 -11.82 -5.07
N TRP A 187 -1.95 -11.73 -4.97
CA TRP A 187 -2.86 -12.25 -5.99
C TRP A 187 -4.04 -11.31 -6.15
N ASP A 188 -4.47 -11.14 -7.40
CA ASP A 188 -5.58 -10.27 -7.74
C ASP A 188 -6.03 -10.58 -9.19
N GLU A 189 -7.12 -9.94 -9.61
CA GLU A 189 -7.61 -10.01 -10.97
C GLU A 189 -7.92 -8.61 -11.54
N LEU A 190 -7.75 -8.45 -12.85
CA LEU A 190 -8.23 -7.29 -13.58
C LEU A 190 -9.08 -7.74 -14.77
N THR A 191 -10.16 -7.02 -15.05
CA THR A 191 -10.95 -7.26 -16.27
C THR A 191 -10.33 -6.48 -17.43
N CYS A 192 -9.85 -7.20 -18.45
CA CYS A 192 -9.20 -6.61 -19.60
C CYS A 192 -10.23 -6.09 -20.62
N ASP A 193 -10.63 -4.82 -20.49
CA ASP A 193 -11.58 -4.18 -21.43
C ASP A 193 -11.01 -3.96 -22.84
N LEU A 194 -9.68 -4.02 -22.98
CA LEU A 194 -8.98 -3.84 -24.26
C LEU A 194 -8.41 -5.18 -24.74
N VAL A 195 -8.43 -5.39 -26.04
CA VAL A 195 -7.67 -6.46 -26.69
C VAL A 195 -6.21 -5.99 -26.83
N GLY A 196 -5.26 -6.93 -26.80
CA GLY A 196 -3.85 -6.63 -27.03
C GLY A 196 -2.92 -7.23 -25.99
N GLU A 197 -1.74 -6.66 -25.86
CA GLU A 197 -0.72 -7.12 -24.93
C GLU A 197 -0.84 -6.38 -23.59
N TYR A 198 -0.86 -7.15 -22.51
CA TYR A 198 -0.75 -6.66 -21.15
C TYR A 198 0.63 -7.03 -20.62
N HIS A 199 1.36 -6.03 -20.13
CA HIS A 199 2.68 -6.18 -19.55
C HIS A 199 2.58 -6.09 -18.03
N LEU A 200 2.87 -7.21 -17.36
CA LEU A 200 3.03 -7.26 -15.92
C LEU A 200 4.49 -6.93 -15.61
N VAL A 201 4.72 -5.75 -15.04
CA VAL A 201 6.06 -5.20 -14.85
C VAL A 201 6.49 -5.38 -13.39
N PHE A 202 7.58 -6.12 -13.21
CA PHE A 202 8.27 -6.29 -11.94
C PHE A 202 9.53 -5.41 -11.95
N ASP A 203 9.52 -4.38 -11.11
CA ASP A 203 10.54 -3.33 -11.08
C ASP A 203 11.34 -3.37 -9.77
N ASN A 204 12.65 -3.53 -9.91
CA ASN A 204 13.65 -3.53 -8.85
C ASN A 204 14.66 -2.37 -9.06
N THR A 205 14.25 -1.28 -9.70
CA THR A 205 15.10 -0.10 -9.93
C THR A 205 15.56 0.55 -8.63
N HIS A 206 14.75 0.45 -7.58
CA HIS A 206 15.10 0.86 -6.21
C HIS A 206 16.08 -0.09 -5.50
N GLY A 207 16.25 -1.32 -6.01
CA GLY A 207 17.19 -2.30 -5.49
C GLY A 207 18.63 -1.87 -5.70
N LYS A 208 19.45 -1.91 -4.65
CA LYS A 208 20.84 -1.43 -4.71
C LYS A 208 21.87 -2.50 -5.05
N LEU A 209 21.68 -3.72 -4.55
CA LEU A 209 22.70 -4.78 -4.52
C LEU A 209 22.17 -6.13 -5.02
N TRP A 210 20.99 -6.53 -4.55
CA TRP A 210 20.48 -7.88 -4.77
C TRP A 210 19.40 -7.92 -5.87
N SER A 211 19.45 -8.96 -6.70
CA SER A 211 18.33 -9.33 -7.56
C SER A 211 17.13 -9.78 -6.72
N LYS A 212 15.95 -9.73 -7.34
CA LYS A 212 14.70 -10.25 -6.79
C LYS A 212 14.27 -11.46 -7.58
N GLU A 213 14.15 -12.58 -6.91
CA GLU A 213 13.52 -13.75 -7.49
C GLU A 213 12.01 -13.67 -7.25
N ILE A 214 11.25 -13.74 -8.34
CA ILE A 214 9.79 -13.71 -8.36
C ILE A 214 9.29 -15.08 -8.82
N LYS A 215 8.48 -15.74 -8.01
CA LYS A 215 7.77 -16.98 -8.37
C LYS A 215 6.33 -16.63 -8.66
N TYR A 216 5.88 -16.77 -9.89
CA TYR A 216 4.59 -16.26 -10.35
C TYR A 216 3.80 -17.24 -11.22
N ARG A 217 2.49 -17.01 -11.31
CA ARG A 217 1.57 -17.66 -12.24
C ARG A 217 0.58 -16.63 -12.76
N LEU A 218 0.37 -16.62 -14.08
CA LEU A 218 -0.58 -15.75 -14.76
C LEU A 218 -1.63 -16.58 -15.48
N GLN A 219 -2.85 -16.07 -15.56
CA GLN A 219 -3.93 -16.73 -16.29
C GLN A 219 -4.86 -15.71 -16.94
N VAL A 220 -5.15 -15.90 -18.22
CA VAL A 220 -6.26 -15.20 -18.90
C VAL A 220 -7.44 -16.16 -18.96
N ILE A 221 -8.59 -15.70 -18.51
CA ILE A 221 -9.84 -16.45 -18.53
C ILE A 221 -10.69 -15.90 -19.68
N ALA A 222 -11.41 -16.77 -20.38
CA ALA A 222 -12.39 -16.32 -21.37
C ALA A 222 -13.47 -15.46 -20.69
N PRO A 223 -13.95 -14.38 -21.34
CA PRO A 223 -15.04 -13.59 -20.79
C PRO A 223 -16.29 -14.46 -20.65
N LYS A 224 -17.08 -14.21 -19.62
CA LYS A 224 -18.41 -14.82 -19.50
C LYS A 224 -19.27 -14.30 -20.66
N ALA A 225 -19.99 -15.21 -21.31
CA ALA A 225 -20.92 -14.90 -22.40
C ALA A 225 -22.09 -14.04 -21.91
#